data_AF-A0AAN0J9F4-F1
#
_entry.id   AF-A0AAN0J9F4-F1
#
_cell.length_a   1.000
_cell.length_b   1.000
_cell.length_c   1.000
_cell.angle_alpha   90.00
_cell.angle_beta   90.00
_cell.angle_gamma   90.00
#
_symmetry.space_group_name_H-M   'P 1'
#
loop_
_entity.id
_entity.type
_entity.pdbx_description
1 polymer ?
#
loop_
_entity_poly.entity_id
_entity_poly.type
_entity_poly.pdbx_seq_one_letter_code
_entity_poly.pdbx_strand_id
1 'polypeptide(L)'
;MDFISEPGINRYILCPKVRPKSCPEMSCQVILEANPKAVSGDYTIVYPNGTAYTVYCKMDTTDCGEGGWTRIAYINMTEPGASCPDGFVTKDYNNIDHSLCGINLGSGGCQSTLK
;
A
#
# COMPACT_ATOMS: atom_id res chain seq x y z
N MET A 1 5.01 -0.99 10.54
CA MET A 1 4.42 -0.78 9.21
C MET A 1 2.96 -0.52 9.48
N ASP A 2 2.47 0.64 9.07
CA ASP A 2 1.11 1.08 9.37
C ASP A 2 0.23 0.85 8.13
N PHE A 3 -1.10 0.81 8.31
CA PHE A 3 -2.05 0.52 7.24
C PHE A 3 -3.08 1.64 7.10
N ILE A 4 -3.38 2.04 5.87
CA ILE A 4 -4.52 2.90 5.57
C ILE A 4 -5.69 1.99 5.20
N SER A 5 -6.79 2.04 5.96
CA SER A 5 -8.05 1.38 5.61
C SER A 5 -9.08 2.40 5.15
N GLU A 6 -9.58 2.28 3.91
CA GLU A 6 -10.73 3.06 3.45
C GLU A 6 -12.03 2.28 3.75
N PRO A 7 -13.05 2.92 4.36
CA PRO A 7 -14.30 2.23 4.69
C PRO A 7 -14.98 1.72 3.42
N GLY A 8 -15.25 0.42 3.39
CA GLY A 8 -15.91 -0.25 2.26
C GLY A 8 -14.98 -0.81 1.19
N ILE A 9 -13.65 -0.74 1.37
CA ILE A 9 -12.71 -1.38 0.44
C ILE A 9 -11.68 -2.19 1.23
N ASN A 10 -11.53 -3.48 0.88
CA ASN A 10 -10.44 -4.37 1.33
C ASN A 10 -9.09 -3.92 0.74
N ARG A 11 -8.71 -2.66 0.96
CA ARG A 11 -7.50 -2.03 0.42
C ARG A 11 -6.60 -1.64 1.57
N TYR A 12 -5.42 -2.24 1.61
CA TYR A 12 -4.39 -1.96 2.60
C TYR A 12 -3.19 -1.33 1.88
N ILE A 13 -2.86 -0.09 2.23
CA ILE A 13 -1.60 0.54 1.81
C ILE A 13 -0.54 0.19 2.87
N LEU A 14 0.57 -0.40 2.44
CA LEU A 14 1.69 -0.76 3.31
C LEU A 14 2.59 0.47 3.53
N CYS A 15 2.70 0.93 4.77
CA CYS A 15 3.57 2.05 5.12
C CYS A 15 4.90 1.56 5.72
N PRO A 16 6.01 1.51 4.97
CA PRO A 16 7.32 1.27 5.55
C PRO A 16 7.76 2.49 6.38
N LYS A 17 8.34 2.24 7.57
CA LYS A 17 8.90 3.30 8.45
C LYS A 17 10.16 3.97 7.87
N VAL A 18 10.79 3.34 6.87
CA VAL A 18 11.98 3.84 6.18
C VAL A 18 11.66 3.83 4.70
N ARG A 19 11.83 4.97 4.01
CA ARG A 19 11.64 5.05 2.55
C ARG A 19 12.55 4.01 1.87
N PRO A 20 12.02 3.05 1.10
CA PRO A 20 12.85 2.14 0.34
C PRO A 20 13.67 2.94 -0.68
N LYS A 21 14.97 2.67 -0.77
CA LYS A 21 15.89 3.32 -1.72
C LYS A 21 15.52 3.11 -3.20
N SER A 22 14.59 2.19 -3.50
CA SER A 22 14.17 1.86 -4.87
C SER A 22 12.93 2.61 -5.34
N CYS A 23 12.44 3.62 -4.60
CA CYS A 23 11.34 4.44 -5.09
C CYS A 23 11.80 5.20 -6.35
N PRO A 24 10.97 5.27 -7.40
CA PRO A 24 11.32 6.02 -8.61
C PRO A 24 11.53 7.50 -8.26
N GLU A 25 12.40 8.19 -9.02
CA GLU A 25 12.62 9.64 -8.87
C GLU A 25 11.30 10.44 -8.93
N MET A 26 10.30 9.94 -9.65
CA MET A 26 8.92 10.42 -9.58
C MET A 26 8.07 9.50 -8.69
N SER A 27 7.51 10.06 -7.62
CA SER A 27 6.58 9.39 -6.71
C SER A 27 5.47 10.36 -6.29
N CYS A 28 4.39 9.85 -5.71
CA CYS A 28 3.31 10.69 -5.18
C CYS A 28 3.81 11.72 -4.15
N GLN A 29 4.87 11.38 -3.42
CA GLN A 29 5.55 12.28 -2.50
C GLN A 29 6.16 13.49 -3.22
N VAL A 30 6.90 13.26 -4.31
CA VAL A 30 7.54 14.34 -5.08
C VAL A 30 6.47 15.25 -5.71
N ILE A 31 5.34 14.66 -6.13
CA ILE A 31 4.20 15.42 -6.63
C ILE A 31 3.60 16.31 -5.53
N LEU A 32 3.44 15.79 -4.31
CA LEU A 32 2.91 16.55 -3.18
C LEU A 32 3.87 17.64 -2.68
N GLU A 33 5.19 17.37 -2.69
CA GLU A 33 6.21 18.37 -2.35
C GLU A 33 6.25 19.52 -3.37
N ALA A 34 6.12 19.21 -4.67
CA ALA A 34 6.05 20.20 -5.74
C ALA A 34 4.73 20.99 -5.77
N ASN A 35 3.63 20.34 -5.38
CA ASN A 35 2.32 20.96 -5.28
C ASN A 35 1.62 20.52 -3.98
N PRO A 36 1.78 21.29 -2.88
CA PRO A 36 1.14 20.98 -1.59
C PRO A 36 -0.40 20.99 -1.61
N LYS A 37 -1.02 21.43 -2.72
CA LYS A 37 -2.48 21.40 -2.93
C LYS A 37 -2.93 20.22 -3.80
N ALA A 38 -2.04 19.26 -4.09
CA ALA A 38 -2.38 18.05 -4.82
C ALA A 38 -3.45 17.25 -4.04
N VAL A 39 -4.43 16.71 -4.76
CA VAL A 39 -5.54 15.95 -4.19
C VAL A 39 -5.35 14.46 -4.43
N SER A 40 -5.90 13.60 -3.57
CA SER A 40 -5.84 12.16 -3.78
C SER A 40 -6.49 11.74 -5.11
N GLY A 41 -5.86 10.84 -5.85
CA GLY A 41 -6.33 10.45 -7.19
C GLY A 41 -5.29 9.66 -7.97
N ASP A 42 -5.60 9.36 -9.24
CA ASP A 42 -4.67 8.67 -10.14
C ASP A 42 -3.71 9.66 -10.82
N TYR A 43 -2.42 9.36 -10.76
CA TYR A 43 -1.34 10.15 -11.33
C TYR A 43 -0.52 9.31 -12.29
N THR A 44 0.00 9.94 -13.34
CA THR A 44 0.96 9.31 -14.24
C THR A 44 2.38 9.53 -13.73
N ILE A 45 3.07 8.44 -13.42
CA ILE A 45 4.48 8.44 -13.01
C ILE A 45 5.32 7.95 -14.18
N VAL A 46 6.31 8.73 -14.57
CA VAL A 46 7.28 8.35 -15.61
C VAL A 46 8.57 7.89 -14.93
N TYR A 47 8.98 6.66 -15.22
CA TYR A 47 10.23 6.09 -14.74
C TYR A 47 11.42 6.60 -15.57
N PRO A 48 12.65 6.57 -15.04
CA PRO A 48 13.85 7.01 -15.77
C PRO A 48 14.08 6.28 -17.11
N ASN A 49 13.53 5.07 -17.26
CA ASN A 49 13.55 4.30 -18.50
C ASN A 49 12.52 4.77 -19.55
N GLY A 50 11.78 5.85 -19.27
CA GLY A 50 10.74 6.41 -20.14
C GLY A 50 9.38 5.72 -20.04
N THR A 51 9.23 4.69 -19.20
CA THR A 51 7.94 3.99 -19.06
C THR A 51 7.01 4.78 -18.14
N ALA A 52 5.77 4.99 -18.58
CA ALA A 52 4.74 5.67 -17.80
C ALA A 52 3.75 4.66 -17.18
N TYR A 53 3.46 4.81 -15.90
CA TYR A 53 2.44 4.04 -15.19
C TYR A 53 1.43 4.97 -14.53
N THR A 54 0.16 4.61 -14.60
CA THR A 54 -0.88 5.25 -13.82
C THR A 54 -0.96 4.58 -12.45
N VAL A 55 -0.75 5.35 -11.39
CA VAL A 55 -0.82 4.87 -10.01
C VAL A 55 -1.73 5.76 -9.19
N TYR A 56 -2.35 5.19 -8.16
CA TYR A 56 -3.13 5.98 -7.22
C TYR A 56 -2.22 6.61 -6.17
N CYS A 57 -2.36 7.91 -5.98
CA CYS A 57 -1.71 8.69 -4.95
C CYS A 57 -2.68 9.08 -3.84
N LYS A 58 -2.35 8.76 -2.60
CA LYS A 58 -3.04 9.28 -1.43
C LYS A 58 -2.30 10.53 -0.96
N MET A 59 -2.86 11.71 -1.23
CA MET A 59 -2.27 13.01 -0.93
C MET A 59 -2.75 13.60 0.40
N ASP A 60 -3.86 13.09 0.93
CA ASP A 60 -4.39 13.50 2.22
C ASP A 60 -3.58 12.90 3.37
N THR A 61 -3.58 13.58 4.52
CA THR A 61 -3.07 13.01 5.77
C THR A 61 -3.82 11.73 6.10
N THR A 62 -3.09 10.72 6.56
CA THR A 62 -3.64 9.41 6.92
C THR A 62 -3.21 9.02 8.32
N ASP A 63 -3.75 7.92 8.83
CA ASP A 63 -3.33 7.35 10.12
C ASP A 63 -1.85 6.93 10.15
N CYS A 64 -1.21 6.85 8.98
CA CYS A 64 0.19 6.49 8.79
C CYS A 64 1.12 7.71 8.66
N GLY A 65 0.58 8.94 8.75
CA GLY A 65 1.33 10.18 8.62
C GLY A 65 0.85 11.08 7.48
N GLU A 66 1.72 11.98 7.05
CA GLU A 66 1.45 12.92 5.95
C GLU A 66 1.11 12.20 4.63
N GLY A 67 0.48 12.91 3.71
CA GLY A 67 0.17 12.39 2.37
C GLY A 67 1.42 12.16 1.51
N GLY A 68 1.20 11.76 0.25
CA GLY A 68 2.28 11.44 -0.69
C GLY A 68 2.51 9.94 -0.88
N TRP A 69 1.56 9.11 -0.45
CA TRP A 69 1.66 7.65 -0.57
C TRP A 69 1.32 7.19 -1.97
N THR A 70 2.19 6.34 -2.53
CA THR A 70 2.00 5.70 -3.85
C THR A 70 1.44 4.30 -3.68
N ARG A 71 0.33 3.96 -4.33
CA ARG A 71 -0.19 2.59 -4.37
C ARG A 71 0.66 1.74 -5.32
N ILE A 72 1.40 0.79 -4.76
CA ILE A 72 2.30 -0.10 -5.50
C ILE A 72 1.73 -1.51 -5.77
N ALA A 73 0.64 -1.89 -5.10
CA ALA A 73 -0.01 -3.19 -5.29
C ALA A 73 -1.51 -3.13 -4.95
N TYR A 74 -2.26 -4.08 -5.49
CA TYR A 74 -3.63 -4.41 -5.10
C TYR A 74 -3.66 -5.91 -4.80
N ILE A 75 -4.09 -6.28 -3.60
CA ILE A 75 -4.17 -7.68 -3.16
C ILE A 75 -5.61 -7.94 -2.76
N ASN A 76 -6.29 -8.79 -3.52
CA ASN A 76 -7.66 -9.21 -3.24
C ASN A 76 -7.72 -10.73 -3.06
N MET A 77 -7.71 -11.18 -1.80
CA MET A 77 -7.66 -12.60 -1.47
C MET A 77 -9.02 -13.31 -1.54
N THR A 78 -10.10 -12.59 -1.89
CA THR A 78 -11.42 -13.20 -2.13
C THR A 78 -11.55 -13.73 -3.57
N GLU A 79 -10.62 -13.37 -4.47
CA GLU A 79 -10.66 -13.80 -5.87
C GLU A 79 -10.25 -15.27 -6.02
N PRO A 80 -10.91 -16.05 -6.91
CA PRO A 80 -10.52 -17.43 -7.18
C PRO A 80 -9.07 -17.53 -7.66
N GLY A 81 -8.25 -18.30 -6.95
CA GLY A 81 -6.83 -18.49 -7.29
C GLY A 81 -5.89 -17.38 -6.80
N ALA A 82 -6.38 -16.45 -5.98
CA ALA A 82 -5.53 -15.44 -5.36
C ALA A 82 -4.44 -16.09 -4.48
N SER A 83 -3.19 -15.65 -4.69
CA SER A 83 -2.03 -16.06 -3.90
C SER A 83 -1.32 -14.84 -3.32
N CYS A 84 -0.69 -15.01 -2.16
CA CYS A 84 0.08 -13.92 -1.58
C CYS A 84 1.32 -13.57 -2.43
N PRO A 85 1.64 -12.28 -2.58
CA PRO A 85 2.87 -11.87 -3.26
C PRO A 85 4.12 -12.36 -2.51
N ASP A 86 5.23 -12.41 -3.24
CA ASP A 86 6.54 -12.77 -2.67
C ASP A 86 6.86 -11.96 -1.41
N GLY A 87 7.34 -12.66 -0.38
CA GLY A 87 7.64 -12.06 0.94
C GLY A 87 6.46 -12.03 1.91
N PHE A 88 5.26 -12.40 1.47
CA PHE A 88 4.09 -12.62 2.33
C PHE A 88 3.74 -14.11 2.39
N VAL A 89 3.10 -14.50 3.49
CA VAL A 89 2.53 -15.82 3.70
C VAL A 89 1.03 -15.71 3.86
N THR A 90 0.33 -16.73 3.39
CA THR A 90 -1.10 -16.89 3.60
C THR A 90 -1.40 -17.04 5.09
N LYS A 91 -2.43 -16.33 5.56
CA LYS A 91 -2.93 -16.37 6.93
C LYS A 91 -4.42 -16.69 6.90
N ASP A 92 -4.76 -17.81 7.51
CA ASP A 92 -6.15 -18.23 7.68
C ASP A 92 -6.60 -17.98 9.11
N TYR A 93 -7.80 -17.43 9.27
CA TYR A 93 -8.39 -17.11 10.56
C TYR A 93 -9.78 -17.73 10.64
N ASN A 94 -10.12 -18.33 11.78
CA ASN A 94 -11.41 -19.02 11.96
C ASN A 94 -12.64 -18.09 11.85
N ASN A 95 -12.44 -16.77 11.96
CA ASN A 95 -13.48 -15.75 11.93
C ASN A 95 -13.50 -14.93 10.63
N ILE A 96 -12.71 -15.33 9.62
CA ILE A 96 -12.65 -14.68 8.31
C ILE A 96 -12.84 -15.77 7.25
N ASP A 97 -13.74 -15.54 6.31
CA ASP A 97 -14.16 -16.51 5.29
C ASP A 97 -13.21 -16.60 4.08
N HIS A 98 -12.15 -15.79 4.08
CA HIS A 98 -11.12 -15.76 3.06
C HIS A 98 -9.73 -15.65 3.71
N SER A 99 -8.73 -16.18 3.02
CA SER A 99 -7.34 -16.05 3.44
C SER A 99 -6.86 -14.60 3.38
N LEU A 100 -5.89 -14.24 4.22
CA LEU A 100 -5.22 -12.94 4.19
C LEU A 100 -3.74 -13.11 3.85
N CYS A 101 -3.09 -12.01 3.46
CA CYS A 101 -1.63 -11.97 3.32
C CYS A 101 -0.99 -11.23 4.48
N GLY A 102 -0.03 -11.88 5.12
CA GLY A 102 0.72 -11.31 6.23
C GLY A 102 2.16 -11.79 6.24
N ILE A 103 2.94 -11.31 7.21
CA ILE A 103 4.32 -11.78 7.40
C ILE A 103 4.37 -13.01 8.31
N ASN A 104 5.44 -13.78 8.23
CA ASN A 104 5.67 -14.90 9.15
C ASN A 104 6.18 -14.34 10.51
N LEU A 105 5.41 -14.50 11.58
CA LEU A 105 5.62 -13.84 12.89
C LEU A 105 6.73 -14.47 13.75
N GLY A 106 7.65 -15.25 13.19
CA GLY A 106 8.84 -15.75 13.91
C GLY A 106 9.81 -14.64 14.37
N SER A 107 9.62 -13.42 13.86
CA SER A 107 10.29 -12.19 14.25
C SER A 107 9.24 -11.08 14.29
N GLY A 108 9.18 -10.33 15.40
CA GLY A 108 8.08 -9.43 15.75
C GLY A 108 7.58 -8.53 14.61
N GLY A 109 6.26 -8.34 14.56
CA GLY A 109 5.58 -7.51 13.56
C GLY A 109 4.25 -6.98 14.08
N CYS A 110 3.72 -5.95 13.42
CA CYS A 110 2.46 -5.30 13.80
C CYS A 110 1.27 -6.21 13.45
N GLN A 111 0.51 -6.64 14.45
CA GLN A 111 -0.79 -7.28 14.28
C GLN A 111 -1.87 -6.20 14.17
N SER A 112 -2.55 -6.11 13.03
CA SER A 112 -3.80 -5.35 12.94
C SER A 112 -4.91 -6.25 13.48
N THR A 113 -5.45 -5.90 14.66
CA THR A 113 -6.68 -6.52 15.15
C THR A 113 -7.86 -5.73 14.59
N LEU A 114 -8.71 -6.40 13.80
CA LEU A 114 -10.05 -5.89 13.47
C LEU A 114 -10.75 -5.52 14.78
N LYS A 115 -11.29 -4.31 14.86
CA LYS A 115 -12.18 -3.89 15.95
C LYS A 115 -13.60 -3.83 15.41
#